data_AF-F7X7S9-F1
#
_entry.id   AF-F7X7S9-F1
#
_cell.length_a   1.000
_cell.length_b   1.000
_cell.length_c   1.000
_cell.angle_alpha   90.00
_cell.angle_beta   90.00
_cell.angle_gamma   90.00
#
_symmetry.space_group_name_H-M   'P 1'
#
loop_
_entity.id
_entity.type
_entity.pdbx_description
1 polymer ?
#
loop_
_entity_poly.entity_id
_entity_poly.type
_entity_poly.pdbx_seq_one_letter_code
_entity_poly.pdbx_strand_id
1 'polypeptide(L)'
;MTTNPNLATLGGASAAMYATMAATSRIIDVLVAKGVLTRKEASATLTAIAEEIRDDAGGSPAEEPAEAICTWLDEVAAGYRK
;
A
#
# COMPACT_ATOMS: atom_id res chain seq x y z
N MET A 1 11.32 6.15 32.37
CA MET A 1 11.54 6.57 30.96
C MET A 1 10.16 6.94 30.41
N THR A 2 9.84 8.24 30.34
CA THR A 2 8.55 8.69 29.81
C THR A 2 8.61 8.64 28.29
N THR A 3 7.88 7.71 27.69
CA THR A 3 7.75 7.61 26.23
C THR A 3 7.16 8.91 25.71
N ASN A 4 7.86 9.60 24.80
CA ASN A 4 7.31 10.79 24.15
C ASN A 4 6.08 10.36 23.34
N PRO A 5 4.87 10.86 23.65
CA PRO A 5 3.63 10.42 23.00
C PRO A 5 3.66 10.64 21.49
N ASN A 6 4.38 11.67 20.99
CA ASN A 6 4.53 11.90 19.56
C ASN A 6 5.34 10.80 18.86
N LEU A 7 6.37 10.25 19.52
CA LEU A 7 7.16 9.15 18.97
C LEU A 7 6.35 7.84 18.94
N ALA A 8 5.50 7.62 19.94
CA ALA A 8 4.61 6.46 19.96
C ALA A 8 3.55 6.53 18.84
N THR A 9 2.97 7.71 18.61
CA THR A 9 2.00 7.93 17.51
C THR A 9 2.63 7.73 16.13
N LEU A 10 3.83 8.28 15.91
CA LEU A 10 4.57 8.08 14.65
C LEU A 10 4.90 6.60 14.42
N GLY A 11 5.40 5.91 15.46
CA GLY A 11 5.69 4.47 15.38
C GLY A 11 4.44 3.63 15.07
N GLY A 12 3.29 3.98 15.66
CA GLY A 12 2.00 3.34 15.39
C GLY A 12 1.53 3.55 13.94
N ALA A 13 1.65 4.78 13.42
CA ALA A 13 1.29 5.10 12.04
C ALA A 13 2.16 4.32 11.03
N SER A 14 3.48 4.28 11.25
CA SER A 14 4.38 3.49 10.40
C SER A 14 4.09 1.99 10.48
N ALA A 15 3.80 1.45 11.67
CA ALA A 15 3.44 0.05 11.82
C ALA A 15 2.14 -0.31 11.07
N ALA A 16 1.14 0.57 11.12
CA ALA A 16 -0.11 0.41 10.38
C ALA A 16 0.14 0.43 8.86
N MET A 17 0.96 1.37 8.37
CA MET A 17 1.38 1.43 6.96
C MET A 17 2.00 0.10 6.50
N TYR A 18 3.02 -0.39 7.22
CA TYR A 18 3.68 -1.66 6.86
C TYR A 18 2.75 -2.87 6.93
N ALA A 19 1.86 -2.92 7.93
CA ALA A 19 0.88 -4.00 8.05
C ALA A 19 -0.08 -4.03 6.85
N THR A 20 -0.58 -2.86 6.43
CA THR A 20 -1.47 -2.73 5.27
C THR A 20 -0.75 -3.12 3.98
N MET A 21 0.47 -2.65 3.75
CA MET A 21 1.28 -3.04 2.58
C MET A 21 1.45 -4.57 2.54
N ALA A 22 1.89 -5.18 3.64
CA ALA A 22 2.10 -6.62 3.71
C ALA A 22 0.79 -7.41 3.48
N ALA A 23 -0.33 -6.93 4.02
CA ALA A 23 -1.64 -7.56 3.84
C ALA A 23 -2.10 -7.49 2.36
N THR A 24 -2.03 -6.30 1.74
CA THR A 24 -2.44 -6.09 0.35
C THR A 24 -1.66 -6.98 -0.61
N SER A 25 -0.32 -7.01 -0.51
CA SER A 25 0.50 -7.87 -1.37
C SER A 25 0.16 -9.35 -1.19
N ARG A 26 0.01 -9.84 0.05
CA ARG A 26 -0.32 -11.24 0.29
C ARG A 26 -1.70 -11.64 -0.21
N ILE A 27 -2.69 -10.76 -0.10
CA ILE A 27 -4.03 -11.00 -0.62
C ILE A 27 -3.97 -11.13 -2.14
N ILE A 28 -3.29 -10.21 -2.83
CA ILE A 28 -3.14 -10.25 -4.29
C ILE A 28 -2.40 -11.52 -4.74
N ASP A 29 -1.32 -11.90 -4.06
CA ASP A 29 -0.60 -13.15 -4.32
C ASP A 29 -1.51 -14.38 -4.21
N VAL A 30 -2.33 -14.45 -3.15
CA VAL A 30 -3.28 -15.55 -2.96
C VAL A 30 -4.33 -15.56 -4.06
N LEU A 31 -4.89 -14.42 -4.44
CA LEU A 31 -5.89 -14.31 -5.51
C LEU A 31 -5.33 -14.77 -6.86
N VAL A 32 -4.07 -14.42 -7.16
CA VAL A 32 -3.36 -14.90 -8.35
C VAL A 32 -3.12 -16.41 -8.27
N ALA A 33 -2.60 -16.91 -7.15
CA ALA A 33 -2.31 -18.33 -6.97
C ALA A 33 -3.57 -19.22 -7.03
N LYS A 34 -4.73 -18.67 -6.66
CA LYS A 34 -6.03 -19.35 -6.77
C LYS A 34 -6.68 -19.20 -8.15
N GLY A 35 -6.07 -18.45 -9.07
CA GLY A 35 -6.62 -18.20 -10.40
C GLY A 35 -7.85 -17.29 -10.39
N VAL A 36 -8.10 -16.56 -9.29
CA VAL A 36 -9.19 -15.57 -9.20
C VAL A 36 -8.82 -14.31 -9.99
N LEU A 37 -7.54 -13.93 -9.95
CA LEU A 37 -6.97 -12.87 -10.77
C LEU A 37 -5.89 -13.43 -11.68
N THR A 38 -5.85 -12.98 -12.92
CA THR A 38 -4.65 -13.09 -13.75
C THR A 38 -3.56 -12.14 -13.24
N ARG A 39 -2.30 -12.37 -13.63
CA ARG A 39 -1.20 -11.45 -13.31
C ARG A 39 -1.46 -10.03 -13.83
N LYS A 40 -2.10 -9.90 -15.00
CA LYS A 40 -2.45 -8.60 -15.58
C LYS A 40 -3.51 -7.88 -14.74
N GLU A 41 -4.54 -8.60 -14.30
CA GLU A 41 -5.57 -8.04 -13.42
C GLU A 41 -4.98 -7.66 -12.06
N ALA A 42 -4.12 -8.48 -11.48
CA ALA A 42 -3.41 -8.16 -10.24
C ALA A 42 -2.60 -6.85 -10.34
N SER A 43 -1.86 -6.68 -11.45
CA SER A 43 -1.12 -5.42 -11.72
C SER A 43 -2.08 -4.23 -11.81
N ALA A 44 -3.18 -4.36 -12.56
CA ALA A 44 -4.16 -3.30 -12.73
C ALA A 44 -4.87 -2.94 -11.41
N THR A 45 -5.23 -3.94 -10.60
CA THR A 45 -5.86 -3.74 -9.28
C THR A 45 -4.94 -2.97 -8.34
N LEU A 46 -3.65 -3.32 -8.28
CA LEU A 46 -2.68 -2.62 -7.43
C LEU A 46 -2.48 -1.17 -7.86
N THR A 47 -2.41 -0.90 -9.17
CA THR A 47 -2.34 0.47 -9.70
C THR A 47 -3.62 1.26 -9.38
N ALA A 48 -4.81 0.65 -9.53
CA ALA A 48 -6.07 1.30 -9.20
C ALA A 48 -6.17 1.66 -7.71
N ILE A 49 -5.70 0.79 -6.80
CA ILE A 49 -5.62 1.10 -5.37
C ILE A 49 -4.67 2.29 -5.13
N ALA A 50 -3.53 2.34 -5.81
CA ALA A 50 -2.58 3.46 -5.68
C ALA A 50 -3.19 4.78 -6.18
N GLU A 51 -3.93 4.76 -7.30
CA GLU A 51 -4.66 5.92 -7.82
C GLU A 51 -5.72 6.41 -6.82
N GLU A 52 -6.54 5.52 -6.27
CA GLU A 52 -7.57 5.86 -5.28
C GLU A 52 -6.95 6.48 -4.01
N ILE A 53 -5.83 5.95 -3.51
CA ILE A 53 -5.11 6.52 -2.37
C ILE A 53 -4.58 7.93 -2.69
N ARG A 54 -4.04 8.17 -3.90
CA ARG A 54 -3.56 9.50 -4.31
C ARG A 54 -4.71 10.49 -4.37
N ASP A 55 -5.84 10.10 -4.93
CA ASP A 55 -7.03 10.94 -5.03
C ASP A 55 -7.57 11.31 -3.65
N ASP A 56 -7.66 10.33 -2.74
CA ASP A 56 -8.14 10.56 -1.36
C ASP A 56 -7.17 11.43 -0.53
N ALA A 57 -5.85 11.31 -0.78
CA ALA A 57 -4.83 12.04 -0.04
C ALA A 57 -4.52 13.42 -0.63
N GLY A 58 -4.86 13.68 -1.89
CA GLY A 58 -4.51 14.89 -2.62
C GLY A 58 -4.98 16.16 -1.93
N GLY A 59 -4.05 17.11 -1.69
CA GLY A 59 -4.34 18.36 -0.99
C GLY A 59 -4.51 18.22 0.53
N SER A 60 -4.22 17.04 1.09
CA SER A 60 -4.25 16.80 2.54
C SER A 60 -2.84 16.74 3.13
N PRO A 61 -2.69 16.88 4.46
CA PRO A 61 -1.41 16.64 5.14
C PRO A 61 -0.87 15.20 5.00
N ALA A 62 -1.68 14.26 4.49
CA ALA A 62 -1.31 12.88 4.28
C ALA A 62 -0.75 12.61 2.86
N GLU A 63 -0.71 13.60 1.98
CA GLU A 63 -0.28 13.45 0.58
C GLU A 63 1.13 12.85 0.45
N GLU A 64 2.13 13.40 1.15
CA GLU A 64 3.51 12.88 1.11
C GLU A 64 3.64 11.46 1.70
N PRO A 65 3.07 11.15 2.89
CA PRO A 65 3.01 9.77 3.39
C PRO A 65 2.26 8.80 2.47
N ALA A 66 1.17 9.23 1.84
CA ALA A 66 0.39 8.42 0.93
C ALA A 66 1.19 8.06 -0.33
N GLU A 67 1.97 9.00 -0.86
CA GLU A 67 2.80 8.74 -2.06
C GLU A 67 3.84 7.64 -1.82
N ALA A 68 4.35 7.49 -0.60
CA ALA A 68 5.24 6.37 -0.26
C ALA A 68 4.52 5.00 -0.35
N ILE A 69 3.23 4.94 0.02
CA ILE A 69 2.41 3.73 -0.14
C ILE A 69 2.16 3.48 -1.63
N CYS A 70 1.78 4.52 -2.37
CA CYS A 70 1.45 4.42 -3.79
C CYS A 70 2.65 4.01 -4.63
N THR A 71 3.83 4.57 -4.37
CA THR A 71 5.09 4.17 -5.03
C THR A 71 5.37 2.69 -4.82
N TRP A 72 5.23 2.20 -3.59
CA TRP A 72 5.41 0.78 -3.30
C TRP A 72 4.37 -0.10 -4.01
N LEU A 73 3.11 0.31 -4.04
CA LEU A 73 2.05 -0.42 -4.76
C LEU A 73 2.37 -0.51 -6.27
N ASP A 74 2.87 0.57 -6.86
CA ASP A 74 3.28 0.60 -8.27
C ASP A 74 4.47 -0.33 -8.56
N GLU A 75 5.45 -0.41 -7.65
CA GLU A 75 6.56 -1.36 -7.75
C GLU A 75 6.08 -2.81 -7.68
N VAL A 76 5.19 -3.13 -6.73
CA VAL A 76 4.59 -4.46 -6.62
C VAL A 76 3.76 -4.78 -7.86
N ALA A 77 2.97 -3.83 -8.36
CA ALA A 77 2.20 -3.97 -9.59
C ALA A 77 3.08 -4.27 -10.80
N ALA A 78 4.25 -3.62 -10.91
CA ALA A 78 5.22 -3.88 -11.96
C ALA A 78 5.80 -5.30 -11.89
N GLY A 79 5.92 -5.88 -10.70
CA GLY A 79 6.34 -7.27 -10.49
C GLY A 79 5.44 -8.32 -11.15
N TYR A 80 4.15 -8.02 -11.34
CA TYR A 80 3.21 -8.91 -12.02
C TYR A 80 3.23 -8.79 -13.55
N ARG A 81 3.90 -7.78 -14.12
CA ARG A 81 4.01 -7.58 -15.58
C ARG A 81 5.14 -8.40 -16.21
N LYS A 82 6.02 -8.98 -15.39
CA LYS A 82 7.09 -9.91 -15.78
C LYS A 82 6.53 -11.34 -15.85
#